data_AF-A0A117STU9-F1
#
_entry.id   AF-A0A117STU9-F1
#
_cell.length_a   1.000
_cell.length_b   1.000
_cell.length_c   1.000
_cell.angle_alpha   90.00
_cell.angle_beta   90.00
_cell.angle_gamma   90.00
#
_symmetry.space_group_name_H-M   'P 1'
#
loop_
_entity.id
_entity.type
_entity.pdbx_description
1 polymer ?
#
loop_
_entity_poly.entity_id
_entity_poly.type
_entity_poly.pdbx_seq_one_letter_code
_entity_poly.pdbx_strand_id
1 'polypeptide(L)'
;MLRELDPEHRMLIVGPTQGGVYGDILAYSARVVSELPFDIYAIGSPTTLLQSYNFTNIVKMILTVKSTVPAGKPIHLFGVGHPLIMPLAVALGVDIFDSASYMLYANDDRVILSSRTVRLGELDRGYVLDGCGKSAGELLEMGKEERVRLIAQHNLWVLSRELAEIKQRIREHDLWGYVAQKARQHPSLYRAYVALSRSPLFSKLVSKLASGLKVNAAQLNILDEADLARPEVQWAGFRLRRLIEGMGDLNNALVIIGDYDEPFIRTQVAGELIRLGVRVFLYHGAYGLVPIELSDVYPFSQTTRVNLRPRRVSLKVGNTLIIVEGRYRDVVKYIRCEGECTVLYVDSLKNIKAYERYIRSLLTGNPQP
;
A
#
# COMPACT_ATOMS: atom_id res chain seq x y z
N MET A 1 -11.96 39.45 1.93
CA MET A 1 -12.03 39.05 0.50
C MET A 1 -12.92 37.83 0.22
N LEU A 2 -12.55 36.57 0.52
CA LEU A 2 -13.44 35.42 0.19
C LEU A 2 -14.78 35.42 0.95
N ARG A 3 -14.77 35.77 2.25
CA ARG A 3 -16.00 35.96 3.05
C ARG A 3 -16.80 37.22 2.69
N GLU A 4 -16.22 38.16 1.96
CA GLU A 4 -16.95 39.34 1.48
C GLU A 4 -17.77 39.01 0.23
N LEU A 5 -17.31 38.04 -0.58
CA LEU A 5 -18.01 37.61 -1.79
C LEU A 5 -19.25 36.74 -1.48
N ASP A 6 -19.22 36.02 -0.36
CA ASP A 6 -20.34 35.19 0.10
C ASP A 6 -20.41 35.17 1.65
N PRO A 7 -20.96 36.23 2.27
CA PRO A 7 -20.98 36.38 3.73
C PRO A 7 -21.78 35.30 4.45
N GLU A 8 -22.78 34.73 3.78
CA GLU A 8 -23.63 33.67 4.30
C GLU A 8 -23.14 32.26 3.95
N HIS A 9 -22.03 32.14 3.21
CA HIS A 9 -21.43 30.87 2.83
C HIS A 9 -22.40 29.92 2.12
N ARG A 10 -23.14 30.45 1.14
CA ARG A 10 -24.08 29.71 0.29
C ARG A 10 -23.39 28.91 -0.83
N MET A 11 -22.13 29.19 -1.13
CA MET A 11 -21.34 28.54 -2.16
C MET A 11 -20.00 28.01 -1.64
N LEU A 12 -19.66 26.78 -2.02
CA LEU A 12 -18.34 26.23 -1.79
C LEU A 12 -17.34 26.78 -2.81
N ILE A 13 -16.19 27.25 -2.34
CA ILE A 13 -15.14 27.80 -3.19
C ILE A 13 -13.99 26.79 -3.30
N VAL A 14 -13.61 26.51 -4.55
CA VAL A 14 -12.51 25.60 -4.89
C VAL A 14 -11.22 26.38 -5.10
N GLY A 15 -10.15 25.99 -4.42
CA GLY A 15 -8.79 26.51 -4.61
C GLY A 15 -7.94 25.58 -5.48
N PRO A 16 -7.79 25.83 -6.79
CA PRO A 16 -7.00 24.97 -7.66
C PRO A 16 -5.50 25.24 -7.51
N THR A 17 -4.76 24.19 -7.20
CA THR A 17 -3.29 24.19 -7.26
C THR A 17 -2.83 23.91 -8.68
N GLN A 18 -1.87 24.68 -9.18
CA GLN A 18 -1.30 24.55 -10.52
C GLN A 18 0.22 24.32 -10.47
N GLY A 19 0.84 24.05 -11.62
CA GLY A 19 2.28 23.74 -11.73
C GLY A 19 2.58 22.41 -12.41
N GLY A 20 1.57 21.54 -12.55
CA GLY A 20 1.67 20.31 -13.34
C GLY A 20 2.83 19.41 -12.91
N VAL A 21 3.71 19.07 -13.86
CA VAL A 21 4.87 18.20 -13.63
C VAL A 21 6.08 18.88 -12.99
N TYR A 22 6.07 20.22 -12.89
CA TYR A 22 7.15 21.00 -12.29
C TYR A 22 6.97 21.02 -10.77
N GLY A 23 7.66 20.08 -10.09
CA GLY A 23 7.41 19.79 -8.68
C GLY A 23 7.67 20.95 -7.72
N ASP A 24 8.62 21.82 -8.03
CA ASP A 24 8.95 23.04 -7.29
C ASP A 24 7.84 24.10 -7.41
N ILE A 25 7.37 24.35 -8.64
CA ILE A 25 6.26 25.26 -8.92
C ILE A 25 4.97 24.74 -8.27
N LEU A 26 4.71 23.43 -8.39
CA LEU A 26 3.55 22.79 -7.79
C LEU A 26 3.58 22.91 -6.26
N ALA A 27 4.73 22.64 -5.63
CA ALA A 27 4.88 22.75 -4.19
C ALA A 27 4.73 24.20 -3.69
N TYR A 28 5.23 25.17 -4.46
CA TYR A 28 5.02 26.60 -4.19
C TYR A 28 3.54 26.96 -4.26
N SER A 29 2.85 26.61 -5.37
CA SER A 29 1.42 26.86 -5.55
C SER A 29 0.60 26.19 -4.45
N ALA A 30 0.89 24.94 -4.12
CA ALA A 30 0.15 24.18 -3.11
C ALA A 30 0.24 24.84 -1.73
N ARG A 31 1.42 25.33 -1.34
CA ARG A 31 1.62 26.08 -0.09
C ARG A 31 0.83 27.38 -0.07
N VAL A 32 0.96 28.21 -1.11
CA VAL A 32 0.24 29.50 -1.18
C VAL A 32 -1.28 29.27 -1.15
N VAL A 33 -1.78 28.29 -1.91
CA VAL A 33 -3.21 27.95 -1.92
C VAL A 33 -3.66 27.41 -0.56
N SER A 34 -2.84 26.59 0.12
CA SER A 34 -3.16 26.00 1.44
C SER A 34 -3.34 27.02 2.56
N GLU A 35 -2.74 28.21 2.44
CA GLU A 35 -2.88 29.32 3.39
C GLU A 35 -4.20 30.09 3.22
N LEU A 36 -4.88 29.89 2.09
CA LEU A 36 -6.15 30.54 1.79
C LEU A 36 -7.33 29.69 2.28
N PRO A 37 -8.42 30.32 2.77
CA PRO A 37 -9.55 29.63 3.39
C PRO A 37 -10.54 29.07 2.36
N PHE A 38 -10.08 28.17 1.48
CA PHE A 38 -10.94 27.46 0.53
C PHE A 38 -11.69 26.30 1.19
N ASP A 39 -12.83 25.93 0.60
CA ASP A 39 -13.66 24.81 1.08
C ASP A 39 -13.15 23.49 0.53
N ILE A 40 -12.74 23.51 -0.74
CA ILE A 40 -12.23 22.35 -1.48
C ILE A 40 -10.90 22.76 -2.10
N TYR A 41 -9.90 21.89 -2.01
CA TYR A 41 -8.61 22.09 -2.68
C TYR A 41 -8.57 21.21 -3.92
N ALA A 42 -8.15 21.76 -5.06
CA ALA A 42 -8.08 21.00 -6.29
C ALA A 42 -6.64 20.83 -6.79
N ILE A 43 -6.39 19.72 -7.48
CA ILE A 43 -5.14 19.44 -8.20
C ILE A 43 -5.43 19.66 -9.68
N GLY A 44 -4.89 20.74 -10.24
CA GLY A 44 -5.11 21.14 -11.62
C GLY A 44 -4.28 20.34 -12.63
N SER A 45 -4.82 20.25 -13.85
CA SER A 45 -4.09 19.90 -15.07
C SER A 45 -3.49 18.48 -15.19
N PRO A 46 -4.07 17.39 -14.65
CA PRO A 46 -3.55 16.04 -14.91
C PRO A 46 -4.08 15.41 -16.21
N THR A 47 -5.00 16.06 -16.95
CA THR A 47 -5.72 15.45 -18.08
C THR A 47 -4.79 14.93 -19.18
N THR A 48 -3.77 15.70 -19.56
CA THR A 48 -2.78 15.29 -20.58
C THR A 48 -1.87 14.16 -20.08
N LEU A 49 -1.62 14.10 -18.76
CA LEU A 49 -0.88 13.02 -18.13
C LEU A 49 -1.70 11.72 -18.10
N LEU A 50 -3.02 11.81 -17.90
CA LEU A 50 -3.90 10.65 -17.98
C LEU A 50 -3.95 10.07 -19.39
N GLN A 51 -4.07 10.93 -20.41
CA GLN A 51 -4.08 10.51 -21.81
C GLN A 51 -2.79 9.76 -22.20
N SER A 52 -1.66 10.16 -21.63
CA SER A 52 -0.36 9.50 -21.83
C SER A 52 -0.05 8.38 -20.83
N TYR A 53 -1.03 7.98 -19.99
CA TYR A 53 -0.86 6.98 -18.93
C TYR A 53 0.31 7.29 -17.97
N ASN A 54 0.65 8.57 -17.80
CA ASN A 54 1.73 9.02 -16.92
C ASN A 54 1.26 9.11 -15.46
N PHE A 55 0.85 7.96 -14.91
CA PHE A 55 0.36 7.85 -13.54
C PHE A 55 1.42 8.18 -12.49
N THR A 56 2.71 7.98 -12.79
CA THR A 56 3.80 8.33 -11.87
C THR A 56 3.80 9.81 -11.54
N ASN A 57 3.63 10.68 -12.54
CA ASN A 57 3.57 12.12 -12.30
C ASN A 57 2.29 12.53 -11.59
N ILE A 58 1.16 11.90 -11.91
CA ILE A 58 -0.12 12.14 -11.21
C ILE A 58 0.03 11.80 -9.72
N VAL A 59 0.61 10.65 -9.39
CA VAL A 59 0.88 10.26 -8.00
C VAL A 59 1.78 11.27 -7.30
N LYS A 60 2.86 11.73 -7.95
CA LYS A 60 3.73 12.78 -7.39
C LYS A 60 2.95 14.06 -7.12
N MET A 61 2.10 14.49 -8.06
CA MET A 61 1.27 15.68 -7.90
C MET A 61 0.34 15.55 -6.69
N ILE A 62 -0.35 14.41 -6.57
CA ILE A 62 -1.24 14.14 -5.42
C ILE A 62 -0.47 14.19 -4.11
N LEU A 63 0.68 13.53 -4.01
CA LEU A 63 1.48 13.53 -2.79
C LEU A 63 1.96 14.95 -2.41
N THR A 64 2.45 15.72 -3.38
CA THR A 64 2.91 17.09 -3.17
C THR A 64 1.77 17.95 -2.61
N VAL A 65 0.61 17.95 -3.26
CA VAL A 65 -0.54 18.74 -2.81
C VAL A 65 -1.05 18.23 -1.46
N LYS A 66 -1.24 16.91 -1.30
CA LYS A 66 -1.73 16.32 -0.04
C LYS A 66 -0.84 16.61 1.16
N SER A 67 0.46 16.79 0.94
CA SER A 67 1.42 17.12 2.00
C SER A 67 1.31 18.55 2.53
N THR A 68 0.59 19.43 1.83
CA THR A 68 0.43 20.85 2.17
C THR A 68 -1.00 21.21 2.56
N VAL A 69 -2.01 20.58 1.93
CA VAL A 69 -3.43 20.85 2.19
C VAL A 69 -3.80 20.59 3.66
N PRO A 70 -4.59 21.48 4.30
CA PRO A 70 -5.05 21.28 5.67
C PRO A 70 -5.80 19.96 5.88
N ALA A 71 -5.65 19.37 7.06
CA ALA A 71 -6.39 18.16 7.41
C ALA A 71 -7.91 18.42 7.41
N GLY A 72 -8.69 17.43 6.98
CA GLY A 72 -10.17 17.51 6.95
C GLY A 72 -10.75 18.26 5.76
N LYS A 73 -9.94 18.86 4.89
CA LYS A 73 -10.41 19.52 3.67
C LYS A 73 -10.46 18.54 2.48
N PRO A 74 -11.56 18.51 1.69
CA PRO A 74 -11.67 17.67 0.51
C PRO A 74 -10.65 18.02 -0.58
N ILE A 75 -10.18 17.01 -1.29
CA ILE A 75 -9.30 17.15 -2.45
C ILE A 75 -10.00 16.71 -3.73
N HIS A 76 -10.05 17.59 -4.71
CA HIS A 76 -10.57 17.34 -6.05
C HIS A 76 -9.42 17.14 -7.04
N LEU A 77 -9.36 15.98 -7.70
CA LEU A 77 -8.43 15.75 -8.79
C LEU A 77 -9.11 16.00 -10.14
N PHE A 78 -8.78 17.11 -10.80
CA PHE A 78 -9.49 17.55 -12.00
C PHE A 78 -9.31 16.61 -13.20
N GLY A 79 -10.39 16.33 -13.92
CA GLY A 79 -10.37 15.62 -15.20
C GLY A 79 -9.99 14.14 -15.16
N VAL A 80 -9.96 13.52 -13.96
CA VAL A 80 -9.71 12.07 -13.82
C VAL A 80 -10.99 11.28 -14.04
N GLY A 81 -11.05 10.62 -15.19
CA GLY A 81 -12.19 9.82 -15.63
C GLY A 81 -11.84 8.41 -16.09
N HIS A 82 -10.86 7.76 -15.45
CA HIS A 82 -10.46 6.40 -15.82
C HIS A 82 -10.45 5.47 -14.59
N PRO A 83 -11.18 4.34 -14.59
CA PRO A 83 -11.33 3.46 -13.42
C PRO A 83 -9.99 2.98 -12.85
N LEU A 84 -9.05 2.61 -13.74
CA LEU A 84 -7.73 2.09 -13.39
C LEU A 84 -6.97 2.89 -12.30
N ILE A 85 -6.97 4.24 -12.35
CA ILE A 85 -6.18 5.08 -11.42
C ILE A 85 -6.98 5.52 -10.19
N MET A 86 -8.31 5.49 -10.25
CA MET A 86 -9.18 6.01 -9.18
C MET A 86 -8.89 5.37 -7.81
N PRO A 87 -8.72 4.04 -7.67
CA PRO A 87 -8.41 3.43 -6.37
C PRO A 87 -7.13 3.98 -5.74
N LEU A 88 -6.09 4.16 -6.56
CA LEU A 88 -4.81 4.70 -6.09
C LEU A 88 -4.94 6.17 -5.72
N ALA A 89 -5.66 6.97 -6.51
CA ALA A 89 -5.90 8.38 -6.19
C ALA A 89 -6.67 8.52 -4.86
N VAL A 90 -7.72 7.72 -4.66
CA VAL A 90 -8.48 7.70 -3.39
C VAL A 90 -7.61 7.25 -2.22
N ALA A 91 -6.79 6.20 -2.39
CA ALA A 91 -5.87 5.74 -1.35
C ALA A 91 -4.83 6.80 -0.94
N LEU A 92 -4.54 7.75 -1.83
CA LEU A 92 -3.66 8.89 -1.58
C LEU A 92 -4.41 10.13 -1.04
N GLY A 93 -5.73 10.02 -0.82
CA GLY A 93 -6.55 11.05 -0.19
C GLY A 93 -7.22 12.03 -1.16
N VAL A 94 -7.52 11.59 -2.39
CA VAL A 94 -8.42 12.31 -3.30
C VAL A 94 -9.87 11.92 -3.01
N ASP A 95 -10.76 12.90 -2.95
CA ASP A 95 -12.16 12.74 -2.56
C ASP A 95 -13.14 12.96 -3.72
N ILE A 96 -12.80 13.87 -4.64
CA ILE A 96 -13.69 14.30 -5.74
C ILE A 96 -13.00 14.09 -7.09
N PHE A 97 -13.80 13.62 -8.05
CA PHE A 97 -13.41 13.41 -9.45
C PHE A 97 -14.45 14.04 -10.36
N ASP A 98 -14.01 14.54 -11.51
CA ASP A 98 -14.85 14.96 -12.62
C ASP A 98 -14.32 14.35 -13.92
N SER A 99 -15.22 14.13 -14.88
CA SER A 99 -14.85 13.51 -16.14
C SER A 99 -15.74 13.97 -17.28
N ALA A 100 -15.12 14.48 -18.34
CA ALA A 100 -15.73 14.58 -19.67
C ALA A 100 -15.45 13.32 -20.53
N SER A 101 -14.56 12.42 -20.08
CA SER A 101 -14.10 11.28 -20.89
C SER A 101 -15.24 10.34 -21.26
N TYR A 102 -16.26 10.17 -20.41
CA TYR A 102 -17.36 9.25 -20.67
C TYR A 102 -18.09 9.57 -21.99
N MET A 103 -18.29 10.85 -22.29
CA MET A 103 -18.97 11.32 -23.50
C MET A 103 -18.00 11.55 -24.65
N LEU A 104 -16.82 12.14 -24.37
CA LEU A 104 -15.80 12.33 -25.40
C LEU A 104 -15.36 10.99 -26.01
N TYR A 105 -15.25 9.95 -25.20
CA TYR A 105 -14.88 8.61 -25.67
C TYR A 105 -16.04 7.98 -26.44
N ALA A 106 -17.28 8.14 -25.95
CA ALA A 106 -18.45 7.65 -26.66
C ALA A 106 -18.57 8.24 -28.08
N ASN A 107 -18.33 9.56 -28.22
CA ASN A 107 -18.31 10.23 -29.53
C ASN A 107 -17.27 9.66 -30.51
N ASP A 108 -16.18 9.11 -29.99
CA ASP A 108 -15.09 8.48 -30.74
C ASP A 108 -15.25 6.95 -30.86
N ASP A 109 -16.44 6.40 -30.55
CA ASP A 109 -16.70 4.96 -30.47
C ASP A 109 -15.71 4.23 -29.54
N ARG A 110 -15.32 4.88 -28.42
CA ARG A 110 -14.43 4.32 -27.39
C ARG A 110 -15.19 3.95 -26.13
N VAL A 111 -14.89 2.76 -25.64
CA VAL A 111 -15.52 2.09 -24.50
C VAL A 111 -14.51 2.02 -23.34
N ILE A 112 -14.91 2.52 -22.17
CA ILE A 112 -14.13 2.44 -20.94
C ILE A 112 -14.39 1.09 -20.27
N LEU A 113 -13.35 0.29 -20.12
CA LEU A 113 -13.37 -0.92 -19.32
C LEU A 113 -12.63 -0.71 -17.98
N SER A 114 -12.69 -1.70 -17.11
CA SER A 114 -12.09 -1.62 -15.76
C SER A 114 -10.57 -1.36 -15.75
N SER A 115 -9.85 -1.84 -16.77
CA SER A 115 -8.38 -1.76 -16.85
C SER A 115 -7.85 -0.95 -18.03
N ARG A 116 -8.67 -0.66 -19.04
CA ARG A 116 -8.26 -0.03 -20.29
C ARG A 116 -9.42 0.67 -20.99
N THR A 117 -9.11 1.50 -21.97
CA THR A 117 -10.08 2.03 -22.93
C THR A 117 -9.81 1.39 -24.30
N VAL A 118 -10.85 0.93 -24.99
CA VAL A 118 -10.75 0.28 -26.32
C VAL A 118 -11.69 0.92 -27.32
N ARG A 119 -11.47 0.72 -28.61
CA ARG A 119 -12.49 1.08 -29.62
C ARG A 119 -13.56 0.00 -29.66
N LEU A 120 -14.81 0.38 -29.89
CA LEU A 120 -15.94 -0.54 -29.99
C LEU A 120 -15.69 -1.62 -31.05
N GLY A 121 -15.12 -1.25 -32.20
CA GLY A 121 -14.81 -2.18 -33.28
C GLY A 121 -13.68 -3.19 -32.98
N GLU A 122 -12.92 -3.00 -31.90
CA GLU A 122 -11.89 -3.96 -31.45
C GLU A 122 -12.45 -5.01 -30.50
N LEU A 123 -13.66 -4.81 -29.97
CA LEU A 123 -14.33 -5.78 -29.12
C LEU A 123 -14.90 -6.92 -29.96
N ASP A 124 -14.91 -8.12 -29.38
CA ASP A 124 -15.68 -9.23 -29.94
C ASP A 124 -17.14 -8.82 -30.10
N ARG A 125 -17.78 -9.20 -31.22
CA ARG A 125 -19.15 -8.79 -31.53
C ARG A 125 -20.15 -9.25 -30.47
N GLY A 126 -19.90 -10.37 -29.79
CA GLY A 126 -20.74 -10.88 -28.69
C GLY A 126 -20.44 -10.27 -27.33
N TYR A 127 -19.44 -9.40 -27.20
CA TYR A 127 -19.08 -8.77 -25.93
C TYR A 127 -20.19 -7.83 -25.45
N VAL A 128 -20.80 -8.13 -24.30
CA VAL A 128 -21.90 -7.33 -23.73
C VAL A 128 -21.35 -6.18 -22.91
N LEU A 129 -21.79 -4.96 -23.24
CA LEU A 129 -21.46 -3.76 -22.50
C LEU A 129 -22.39 -3.60 -21.29
N ASP A 130 -21.79 -3.40 -20.13
CA ASP A 130 -22.50 -3.13 -18.88
C ASP A 130 -23.35 -1.84 -18.96
N GLY A 131 -24.39 -1.75 -18.14
CA GLY A 131 -25.25 -0.57 -18.04
C GLY A 131 -26.29 -0.42 -19.15
N CYS A 132 -25.95 -0.78 -20.40
CA CYS A 132 -26.92 -0.84 -21.52
C CYS A 132 -27.38 -2.25 -21.88
N GLY A 133 -26.60 -3.29 -21.54
CA GLY A 133 -26.95 -4.69 -21.81
C GLY A 133 -26.90 -5.07 -23.30
N LYS A 134 -26.25 -4.26 -24.12
CA LYS A 134 -26.09 -4.48 -25.56
C LYS A 134 -24.72 -5.05 -25.89
N SER A 135 -24.67 -5.95 -26.85
CA SER A 135 -23.42 -6.45 -27.41
C SER A 135 -22.72 -5.41 -28.27
N ALA A 136 -21.39 -5.53 -28.43
CA ALA A 136 -20.62 -4.64 -29.30
C ALA A 136 -21.11 -4.71 -30.75
N GLY A 137 -21.52 -5.90 -31.23
CA GLY A 137 -22.10 -6.11 -32.55
C GLY A 137 -23.42 -5.35 -32.74
N GLU A 138 -24.35 -5.47 -31.79
CA GLU A 138 -25.61 -4.70 -31.82
C GLU A 138 -25.33 -3.20 -31.88
N LEU A 139 -24.40 -2.69 -31.06
CA LEU A 139 -24.05 -1.27 -31.06
C LEU A 139 -23.46 -0.82 -32.40
N LEU A 140 -22.57 -1.61 -33.01
CA LEU A 140 -21.98 -1.28 -34.32
C LEU A 140 -23.02 -1.18 -35.44
N GLU A 141 -24.12 -1.92 -35.34
CA GLU A 141 -25.23 -1.93 -36.29
C GLU A 141 -26.24 -0.79 -36.05
N MET A 142 -26.16 -0.12 -34.89
CA MET A 142 -27.01 1.02 -34.55
C MET A 142 -26.56 2.33 -35.22
N GLY A 143 -27.52 3.25 -35.36
CA GLY A 143 -27.25 4.64 -35.76
C GLY A 143 -26.33 5.35 -34.76
N LYS A 144 -25.51 6.28 -35.27
CA LYS A 144 -24.45 6.95 -34.50
C LYS A 144 -24.94 7.59 -33.20
N GLU A 145 -26.07 8.31 -33.24
CA GLU A 145 -26.60 9.01 -32.06
C GLU A 145 -26.94 8.06 -30.92
N GLU A 146 -27.69 6.99 -31.23
CA GLU A 146 -28.08 5.99 -30.23
C GLU A 146 -26.87 5.18 -29.74
N ARG A 147 -25.94 4.84 -30.63
CA ARG A 147 -24.69 4.19 -30.27
C ARG A 147 -23.88 5.03 -29.28
N VAL A 148 -23.66 6.31 -29.58
CA VAL A 148 -22.96 7.24 -28.68
C VAL A 148 -23.66 7.33 -27.33
N ARG A 149 -24.99 7.45 -27.31
CA ARG A 149 -25.79 7.51 -26.08
C ARG A 149 -25.56 6.27 -25.20
N LEU A 150 -25.62 5.08 -25.79
CA LEU A 150 -25.46 3.82 -25.06
C LEU A 150 -24.01 3.56 -24.61
N ILE A 151 -23.01 3.93 -25.42
CA ILE A 151 -21.60 3.88 -25.00
C ILE A 151 -21.35 4.85 -23.84
N ALA A 152 -21.90 6.07 -23.90
CA ALA A 152 -21.78 7.03 -22.80
C ALA A 152 -22.43 6.50 -21.51
N GLN A 153 -23.59 5.86 -21.61
CA GLN A 153 -24.26 5.20 -20.48
C GLN A 153 -23.40 4.08 -19.89
N HIS A 154 -22.81 3.22 -20.72
CA HIS A 154 -21.87 2.19 -20.29
C HIS A 154 -20.66 2.81 -19.56
N ASN A 155 -20.02 3.81 -20.16
CA ASN A 155 -18.85 4.48 -19.60
C ASN A 155 -19.15 5.08 -18.22
N LEU A 156 -20.32 5.73 -18.04
CA LEU A 156 -20.76 6.25 -16.74
C LEU A 156 -21.02 5.13 -15.74
N TRP A 157 -21.63 4.03 -16.18
CA TRP A 157 -21.89 2.87 -15.32
C TRP A 157 -20.59 2.28 -14.78
N VAL A 158 -19.58 2.10 -15.64
CA VAL A 158 -18.27 1.56 -15.24
C VAL A 158 -17.58 2.46 -14.22
N LEU A 159 -17.59 3.78 -14.44
CA LEU A 159 -17.02 4.75 -13.48
C LEU A 159 -17.77 4.73 -12.14
N SER A 160 -19.10 4.68 -12.16
CA SER A 160 -19.94 4.62 -10.97
C SER A 160 -19.70 3.34 -10.17
N ARG A 161 -19.59 2.20 -10.86
CA ARG A 161 -19.27 0.91 -10.25
C ARG A 161 -17.90 0.87 -9.61
N GLU A 162 -16.89 1.44 -10.28
CA GLU A 162 -15.55 1.55 -9.71
C GLU A 162 -15.56 2.37 -8.40
N LEU A 163 -16.25 3.52 -8.38
CA LEU A 163 -16.38 4.32 -7.16
C LEU A 163 -17.15 3.58 -6.05
N ALA A 164 -18.17 2.80 -6.40
CA ALA A 164 -18.90 1.97 -5.44
C ALA A 164 -18.01 0.87 -4.84
N GLU A 165 -17.21 0.20 -5.68
CA GLU A 165 -16.24 -0.82 -5.23
C GLU A 165 -15.17 -0.20 -4.34
N ILE A 166 -14.60 0.96 -4.70
CA ILE A 166 -13.63 1.67 -3.87
C ILE A 166 -14.21 1.99 -2.48
N LYS A 167 -15.45 2.49 -2.42
CA LYS A 167 -16.15 2.77 -1.15
C LYS A 167 -16.34 1.50 -0.32
N GLN A 168 -16.66 0.38 -0.97
CA GLN A 168 -16.81 -0.91 -0.29
C GLN A 168 -15.46 -1.39 0.27
N ARG A 169 -14.38 -1.31 -0.50
CA ARG A 169 -13.01 -1.64 -0.06
C ARG A 169 -12.53 -0.78 1.10
N ILE A 170 -12.94 0.48 1.18
CA ILE A 170 -12.67 1.34 2.33
C ILE A 170 -13.38 0.82 3.58
N ARG A 171 -14.67 0.44 3.47
CA ARG A 171 -15.44 -0.13 4.60
C ARG A 171 -14.86 -1.46 5.07
N GLU A 172 -14.36 -2.26 4.14
CA GLU A 172 -13.71 -3.54 4.41
C GLU A 172 -12.24 -3.40 4.86
N HIS A 173 -11.71 -2.17 4.90
CA HIS A 173 -10.32 -1.89 5.23
C HIS A 173 -9.29 -2.61 4.33
N ASP A 174 -9.63 -2.84 3.05
CA ASP A 174 -8.79 -3.53 2.04
C ASP A 174 -8.48 -2.65 0.82
N LEU A 175 -8.58 -1.32 0.95
CA LEU A 175 -8.32 -0.41 -0.17
C LEU A 175 -6.93 -0.63 -0.80
N TRP A 176 -5.90 -0.82 0.01
CA TRP A 176 -4.54 -1.05 -0.51
C TRP A 176 -4.37 -2.42 -1.16
N GLY A 177 -5.13 -3.43 -0.74
CA GLY A 177 -5.19 -4.72 -1.45
C GLY A 177 -5.79 -4.54 -2.83
N TYR A 178 -6.86 -3.76 -2.94
CA TYR A 178 -7.46 -3.42 -4.23
C TYR A 178 -6.55 -2.59 -5.13
N VAL A 179 -5.84 -1.60 -4.57
CA VAL A 179 -4.81 -0.83 -5.28
C VAL A 179 -3.69 -1.74 -5.81
N ALA A 180 -3.21 -2.67 -4.98
CA ALA A 180 -2.17 -3.62 -5.37
C ALA A 180 -2.62 -4.51 -6.53
N GLN A 181 -3.88 -4.97 -6.53
CA GLN A 181 -4.46 -5.74 -7.64
C GLN A 181 -4.57 -4.88 -8.91
N LYS A 182 -5.13 -3.68 -8.80
CA LYS A 182 -5.29 -2.73 -9.93
C LYS A 182 -3.97 -2.33 -10.55
N ALA A 183 -2.94 -2.09 -9.74
CA ALA A 183 -1.61 -1.74 -10.20
C ALA A 183 -1.05 -2.75 -11.19
N ARG A 184 -1.34 -4.05 -10.99
CA ARG A 184 -0.86 -5.14 -11.83
C ARG A 184 -1.65 -5.33 -13.12
N GLN A 185 -2.74 -4.58 -13.32
CA GLN A 185 -3.51 -4.62 -14.57
C GLN A 185 -2.88 -3.80 -15.70
N HIS A 186 -1.97 -2.87 -15.39
CA HIS A 186 -1.32 -2.04 -16.42
C HIS A 186 0.12 -1.64 -16.05
N PRO A 187 1.10 -1.79 -16.95
CA PRO A 187 2.52 -1.49 -16.66
C PRO A 187 2.77 -0.08 -16.12
N SER A 188 2.13 0.94 -16.69
CA SER A 188 2.31 2.32 -16.22
C SER A 188 1.77 2.56 -14.81
N LEU A 189 0.70 1.87 -14.42
CA LEU A 189 0.16 1.99 -13.06
C LEU A 189 1.06 1.23 -12.08
N TYR A 190 1.54 0.05 -12.47
CA TYR A 190 2.52 -0.67 -11.67
C TYR A 190 3.81 0.15 -11.46
N ARG A 191 4.32 0.84 -12.48
CA ARG A 191 5.45 1.76 -12.33
C ARG A 191 5.16 2.88 -11.33
N ALA A 192 3.97 3.47 -11.38
CA ALA A 192 3.57 4.49 -10.43
C ALA A 192 3.49 3.94 -8.99
N TYR A 193 2.97 2.72 -8.82
CA TYR A 193 2.92 2.02 -7.54
C TYR A 193 4.31 1.69 -6.98
N VAL A 194 5.24 1.24 -7.81
CA VAL A 194 6.66 1.03 -7.43
C VAL A 194 7.37 2.35 -7.14
N ALA A 195 7.07 3.42 -7.89
CA ALA A 195 7.65 4.73 -7.60
C ALA A 195 7.12 5.29 -6.26
N LEU A 196 5.83 5.08 -5.98
CA LEU A 196 5.20 5.42 -4.71
C LEU A 196 5.86 4.68 -3.55
N SER A 197 6.16 3.38 -3.72
CA SER A 197 6.76 2.55 -2.66
C SER A 197 8.14 3.05 -2.22
N ARG A 198 8.83 3.79 -3.09
CA ARG A 198 10.15 4.38 -2.83
C ARG A 198 10.09 5.86 -2.45
N SER A 199 8.89 6.44 -2.34
CA SER A 199 8.72 7.88 -2.08
C SER A 199 8.90 8.22 -0.59
N PRO A 200 9.89 9.05 -0.22
CA PRO A 200 10.05 9.51 1.15
C PRO A 200 8.84 10.32 1.66
N LEU A 201 8.22 11.08 0.75
CA LEU A 201 7.03 11.87 1.05
C LEU A 201 5.85 10.98 1.45
N PHE A 202 5.67 9.87 0.72
CA PHE A 202 4.64 8.90 1.05
C PHE A 202 4.91 8.22 2.39
N SER A 203 6.14 7.77 2.65
CA SER A 203 6.50 7.19 3.95
C SER A 203 6.27 8.15 5.12
N LYS A 204 6.60 9.44 4.94
CA LYS A 204 6.32 10.49 5.93
C LYS A 204 4.82 10.68 6.17
N LEU A 205 4.00 10.68 5.11
CA LEU A 205 2.54 10.77 5.22
C LEU A 205 1.95 9.56 5.96
N VAL A 206 2.39 8.35 5.61
CA VAL A 206 1.96 7.11 6.28
C VAL A 206 2.30 7.16 7.77
N SER A 207 3.53 7.56 8.12
CA SER A 207 3.95 7.69 9.52
C SER A 207 3.11 8.71 10.29
N LYS A 208 2.73 9.84 9.67
CA LYS A 208 1.86 10.85 10.29
C LYS A 208 0.43 10.32 10.54
N LEU A 209 -0.09 9.47 9.65
CA LEU A 209 -1.46 8.93 9.73
C LEU A 209 -1.56 7.61 10.53
N ALA A 210 -0.42 7.09 11.00
CA ALA A 210 -0.26 5.83 11.71
C ALA A 210 -1.13 5.67 12.98
N SER A 211 -1.59 6.76 13.60
CA SER A 211 -2.36 6.71 14.85
C SER A 211 -3.80 6.21 14.68
N GLY A 212 -4.34 6.20 13.46
CA GLY A 212 -5.76 5.92 13.18
C GLY A 212 -6.06 4.62 12.43
N LEU A 213 -5.06 3.75 12.20
CA LEU A 213 -5.28 2.50 11.46
C LEU A 213 -6.19 1.56 12.26
N LYS A 214 -7.46 1.47 11.83
CA LYS A 214 -8.36 0.39 12.22
C LYS A 214 -7.91 -0.86 11.48
N VAL A 215 -7.31 -1.76 12.24
CA VAL A 215 -6.90 -3.08 11.78
C VAL A 215 -8.15 -3.91 11.54
N ASN A 216 -8.33 -4.42 10.34
CA ASN A 216 -9.32 -5.46 10.08
C ASN A 216 -8.65 -6.83 10.11
N ALA A 217 -9.40 -7.85 10.51
CA ALA A 217 -8.94 -9.24 10.60
C ALA A 217 -8.76 -9.93 9.22
N ALA A 218 -8.94 -9.18 8.12
CA ALA A 218 -8.73 -9.69 6.78
C ALA A 218 -7.25 -9.97 6.51
N GLN A 219 -6.99 -11.05 5.77
CA GLN A 219 -5.65 -11.48 5.41
C GLN A 219 -4.95 -10.44 4.53
N LEU A 220 -3.75 -10.02 4.95
CA LEU A 220 -2.90 -9.11 4.20
C LEU A 220 -2.10 -9.90 3.16
N ASN A 221 -2.37 -9.68 1.88
CA ASN A 221 -1.65 -10.33 0.79
C ASN A 221 -0.48 -9.45 0.31
N ILE A 222 0.73 -9.98 0.41
CA ILE A 222 1.97 -9.38 -0.12
C ILE A 222 2.44 -10.22 -1.30
N LEU A 223 2.30 -9.67 -2.50
CA LEU A 223 2.61 -10.38 -3.74
C LEU A 223 4.09 -10.21 -4.11
N ASP A 224 4.63 -9.00 -3.97
CA ASP A 224 6.04 -8.69 -4.24
C ASP A 224 6.58 -7.55 -3.34
N GLU A 225 7.79 -7.08 -3.64
CA GLU A 225 8.47 -6.04 -2.85
C GLU A 225 7.77 -4.68 -2.85
N ALA A 226 6.98 -4.36 -3.89
CA ALA A 226 6.29 -3.07 -3.94
C ALA A 226 5.22 -2.96 -2.84
N ASP A 227 4.60 -4.10 -2.49
CA ASP A 227 3.56 -4.17 -1.46
C ASP A 227 4.08 -3.94 -0.03
N LEU A 228 5.39 -3.98 0.20
CA LEU A 228 5.94 -3.66 1.52
C LEU A 228 5.80 -2.20 1.92
N ALA A 229 5.70 -1.33 0.93
CA ALA A 229 5.47 0.08 1.22
C ALA A 229 3.99 0.35 1.50
N ARG A 230 3.11 -0.65 1.47
CA ARG A 230 1.74 -0.47 1.92
C ARG A 230 1.71 0.09 3.35
N PRO A 231 0.78 1.00 3.66
CA PRO A 231 0.73 1.63 4.99
C PRO A 231 0.65 0.64 6.14
N GLU A 232 -0.08 -0.46 5.97
CA GLU A 232 -0.23 -1.53 6.95
C GLU A 232 1.13 -2.15 7.30
N VAL A 233 1.97 -2.40 6.28
CA VAL A 233 3.29 -3.02 6.46
C VAL A 233 4.28 -2.05 7.07
N GLN A 234 4.34 -0.82 6.55
CA GLN A 234 5.22 0.22 7.10
C GLN A 234 4.89 0.49 8.56
N TRP A 235 3.61 0.63 8.89
CA TRP A 235 3.13 0.85 10.25
C TRP A 235 3.51 -0.28 11.20
N ALA A 236 3.26 -1.53 10.81
CA ALA A 236 3.61 -2.69 11.60
C ALA A 236 5.13 -2.73 11.85
N GLY A 237 5.93 -2.46 10.82
CA GLY A 237 7.38 -2.36 10.94
C GLY A 237 7.84 -1.22 11.87
N PHE A 238 7.20 -0.04 11.83
CA PHE A 238 7.52 1.06 12.75
C PHE A 238 7.19 0.71 14.21
N ARG A 239 6.03 0.11 14.47
CA ARG A 239 5.64 -0.32 15.82
C ARG A 239 6.54 -1.42 16.34
N LEU A 240 6.84 -2.41 15.49
CA LEU A 240 7.73 -3.51 15.81
C LEU A 240 9.11 -3.00 16.23
N ARG A 241 9.72 -2.11 15.43
CA ARG A 241 11.02 -1.49 15.80
C ARG A 241 10.96 -0.79 17.16
N ARG A 242 9.96 0.06 17.38
CA ARG A 242 9.82 0.79 18.66
C ARG A 242 9.63 -0.14 19.86
N LEU A 243 8.85 -1.21 19.69
CA LEU A 243 8.65 -2.21 20.75
C LEU A 243 9.95 -2.92 21.09
N ILE A 244 10.69 -3.35 20.07
CA ILE A 244 11.96 -4.06 20.26
C ILE A 244 13.03 -3.14 20.86
N GLU A 245 13.17 -1.90 20.37
CA GLU A 245 14.08 -0.90 20.95
C GLU A 245 13.80 -0.65 22.44
N GLY A 246 12.53 -0.76 22.85
CA GLY A 246 12.11 -0.63 24.25
C GLY A 246 12.33 -1.88 25.12
N MET A 247 12.83 -2.99 24.58
CA MET A 247 13.01 -4.24 25.34
C MET A 247 14.22 -4.23 26.29
N GLY A 248 15.10 -3.23 26.21
CA GLY A 248 16.33 -3.16 27.00
C GLY A 248 17.46 -4.02 26.44
N ASP A 249 18.40 -4.47 27.28
CA ASP A 249 19.54 -5.30 26.85
C ASP A 249 19.14 -6.75 26.59
N LEU A 250 19.75 -7.37 25.58
CA LEU A 250 19.55 -8.77 25.21
C LEU A 250 20.69 -9.64 25.74
N ASN A 251 20.41 -10.50 26.71
CA ASN A 251 21.40 -11.45 27.26
C ASN A 251 21.42 -12.78 26.50
N ASN A 252 20.25 -13.31 26.09
CA ASN A 252 20.13 -14.56 25.31
C ASN A 252 19.01 -14.45 24.28
N ALA A 253 19.33 -14.67 23.00
CA ALA A 253 18.36 -14.62 21.91
C ALA A 253 18.46 -15.84 20.98
N LEU A 254 17.30 -16.34 20.56
CA LEU A 254 17.14 -17.39 19.56
C LEU A 254 16.45 -16.77 18.34
N VAL A 255 17.03 -16.95 17.16
CA VAL A 255 16.47 -16.45 15.90
C VAL A 255 16.11 -17.63 15.00
N ILE A 256 14.84 -17.72 14.63
CA ILE A 256 14.30 -18.78 13.76
C ILE A 256 14.09 -18.20 12.36
N ILE A 257 14.74 -18.78 11.36
CA ILE A 257 14.76 -18.25 9.99
C ILE A 257 14.16 -19.21 8.95
N GLY A 258 13.90 -20.44 9.37
CA GLY A 258 13.27 -21.47 8.54
C GLY A 258 11.76 -21.33 8.40
N ASP A 259 11.18 -22.35 7.77
CA ASP A 259 9.74 -22.53 7.72
C ASP A 259 9.19 -22.90 9.10
N TYR A 260 8.12 -22.22 9.48
CA TYR A 260 7.38 -22.46 10.72
C TYR A 260 5.89 -22.24 10.47
N ASP A 261 5.07 -22.90 11.28
CA ASP A 261 3.63 -22.70 11.25
C ASP A 261 3.28 -21.33 11.87
N GLU A 262 2.40 -20.57 11.21
CA GLU A 262 1.87 -19.31 11.72
C GLU A 262 0.42 -19.51 12.21
N PRO A 263 0.04 -19.01 13.40
CA PRO A 263 0.86 -18.28 14.36
C PRO A 263 1.77 -19.20 15.20
N PHE A 264 3.06 -18.91 15.23
CA PHE A 264 4.07 -19.80 15.82
C PHE A 264 3.89 -20.00 17.34
N ILE A 265 3.44 -18.98 18.06
CA ILE A 265 3.20 -19.06 19.52
C ILE A 265 2.21 -20.16 19.93
N ARG A 266 1.35 -20.63 19.01
CA ARG A 266 0.38 -21.71 19.28
C ARG A 266 0.96 -23.12 19.07
N THR A 267 2.20 -23.24 18.63
CA THR A 267 2.86 -24.53 18.44
C THR A 267 3.37 -25.11 19.76
N GLN A 268 3.51 -26.43 19.85
CA GLN A 268 4.10 -27.08 21.03
C GLN A 268 5.55 -26.62 21.25
N VAL A 269 6.29 -26.48 20.15
CA VAL A 269 7.69 -26.03 20.14
C VAL A 269 7.84 -24.63 20.74
N ALA A 270 6.93 -23.70 20.44
CA ALA A 270 6.92 -22.39 21.08
C ALA A 270 6.83 -22.47 22.61
N GLY A 271 5.97 -23.33 23.14
CA GLY A 271 5.82 -23.54 24.58
C GLY A 271 7.10 -24.07 25.24
N GLU A 272 7.85 -24.95 24.56
CA GLU A 272 9.14 -25.44 25.03
C GLU A 272 10.20 -24.32 25.04
N LEU A 273 10.29 -23.55 23.95
CA LEU A 273 11.26 -22.45 23.84
C LEU A 273 11.04 -21.35 24.88
N ILE A 274 9.78 -20.98 25.15
CA ILE A 274 9.44 -19.96 26.16
C ILE A 274 9.90 -20.39 27.55
N ARG A 275 9.82 -21.69 27.89
CA ARG A 275 10.28 -22.23 29.18
C ARG A 275 11.79 -22.20 29.37
N LEU A 276 12.56 -22.09 28.28
CA LEU A 276 14.03 -21.97 28.36
C LEU A 276 14.47 -20.57 28.81
N GLY A 277 13.58 -19.59 28.91
CA GLY A 277 13.91 -18.24 29.37
C GLY A 277 14.75 -17.42 28.38
N VAL A 278 14.79 -17.84 27.10
CA VAL A 278 15.47 -17.13 26.02
C VAL A 278 14.50 -16.25 25.24
N ARG A 279 14.99 -15.13 24.68
CA ARG A 279 14.19 -14.30 23.78
C ARG A 279 14.11 -14.96 22.40
N VAL A 280 12.91 -15.14 21.86
CA VAL A 280 12.73 -15.80 20.55
C VAL A 280 12.25 -14.79 19.52
N PHE A 281 12.97 -14.68 18.41
CA PHE A 281 12.62 -13.89 17.24
C PHE A 281 12.40 -14.79 16.03
N LEU A 282 11.33 -14.53 15.29
CA LEU A 282 10.99 -15.18 14.05
C LEU A 282 11.34 -14.24 12.89
N TYR A 283 12.11 -14.72 11.93
CA TYR A 283 12.33 -13.98 10.71
C TYR A 283 11.09 -14.07 9.82
N HIS A 284 10.54 -12.91 9.48
CA HIS A 284 9.39 -12.74 8.63
C HIS A 284 9.76 -11.87 7.43
N GLY A 285 9.58 -12.38 6.21
CA GLY A 285 10.07 -11.73 4.97
C GLY A 285 9.51 -10.32 4.68
N ALA A 286 8.41 -9.93 5.32
CA ALA A 286 7.84 -8.58 5.22
C ALA A 286 8.22 -7.64 6.37
N TYR A 287 8.39 -8.16 7.59
CA TYR A 287 8.50 -7.34 8.81
C TYR A 287 9.90 -7.38 9.43
N GLY A 288 10.74 -8.32 8.99
CA GLY A 288 12.01 -8.61 9.60
C GLY A 288 11.86 -9.51 10.81
N LEU A 289 12.51 -9.18 11.92
CA LEU A 289 12.51 -10.00 13.12
C LEU A 289 11.29 -9.69 14.00
N VAL A 290 10.40 -10.67 14.17
CA VAL A 290 9.17 -10.57 14.96
C VAL A 290 9.34 -11.37 16.25
N PRO A 291 9.23 -10.74 17.44
CA PRO A 291 9.19 -11.45 18.71
C PRO A 291 8.06 -12.49 18.74
N ILE A 292 8.31 -13.64 19.36
CA ILE A 292 7.33 -14.72 19.46
C ILE A 292 6.00 -14.26 20.06
N GLU A 293 6.04 -13.31 21.00
CA GLU A 293 4.88 -12.72 21.67
C GLU A 293 3.95 -11.94 20.73
N LEU A 294 4.45 -11.55 19.55
CA LEU A 294 3.66 -10.87 18.52
C LEU A 294 3.28 -11.80 17.36
N SER A 295 3.68 -13.06 17.40
CA SER A 295 3.51 -13.98 16.26
C SER A 295 2.06 -14.36 15.97
N ASP A 296 1.09 -14.04 16.84
CA ASP A 296 -0.35 -14.17 16.59
C ASP A 296 -1.10 -12.83 16.46
N VAL A 297 -0.37 -11.71 16.56
CA VAL A 297 -0.91 -10.35 16.50
C VAL A 297 -0.94 -9.87 15.06
N TYR A 298 -2.01 -9.17 14.66
CA TYR A 298 -2.07 -8.57 13.34
C TYR A 298 -1.01 -7.47 13.14
N PRO A 299 -0.37 -7.38 11.97
CA PRO A 299 -0.59 -8.21 10.76
C PRO A 299 0.31 -9.46 10.67
N PHE A 300 1.11 -9.78 11.69
CA PHE A 300 2.21 -10.74 11.57
C PHE A 300 1.75 -12.13 11.10
N SER A 301 0.81 -12.78 11.79
CA SER A 301 0.27 -14.09 11.36
C SER A 301 -0.77 -14.02 10.25
N GLN A 302 -1.37 -12.86 10.01
CA GLN A 302 -2.41 -12.69 8.99
C GLN A 302 -1.82 -12.18 7.66
N THR A 303 -0.52 -12.35 7.43
CA THR A 303 0.15 -11.90 6.20
C THR A 303 0.54 -13.07 5.32
N THR A 304 -0.11 -13.20 4.16
CA THR A 304 0.33 -14.16 3.12
C THR A 304 1.39 -13.53 2.24
N ARG A 305 2.42 -14.30 1.92
CA ARG A 305 3.60 -13.86 1.17
C ARG A 305 3.82 -14.81 0.01
N VAL A 306 3.96 -14.29 -1.22
CA VAL A 306 4.17 -15.12 -2.41
C VAL A 306 5.61 -15.01 -2.90
N ASN A 307 6.00 -13.90 -3.52
CA ASN A 307 7.31 -13.73 -4.15
C ASN A 307 8.20 -12.75 -3.37
N LEU A 308 8.31 -12.95 -2.04
CA LEU A 308 9.22 -12.13 -1.23
C LEU A 308 10.60 -12.78 -1.14
N ARG A 309 11.60 -12.07 -1.66
CA ARG A 309 13.00 -12.43 -1.45
C ARG A 309 13.40 -12.14 0.00
N PRO A 310 14.26 -12.96 0.61
CA PRO A 310 14.89 -12.59 1.87
C PRO A 310 15.65 -11.29 1.73
N ARG A 311 15.59 -10.49 2.79
CA ARG A 311 16.19 -9.16 2.82
C ARG A 311 17.18 -9.12 3.95
N ARG A 312 18.15 -8.21 3.81
CA ARG A 312 18.93 -7.82 4.97
C ARG A 312 18.02 -7.16 6.00
N VAL A 313 18.03 -7.67 7.23
CA VAL A 313 17.32 -7.07 8.36
C VAL A 313 18.36 -6.67 9.38
N SER A 314 18.24 -5.45 9.90
CA SER A 314 19.08 -4.94 10.98
C SER A 314 18.15 -4.54 12.11
N LEU A 315 18.42 -5.05 13.30
CA LEU A 315 17.64 -4.78 14.50
C LEU A 315 18.59 -4.37 15.62
N LYS A 316 18.33 -3.21 16.23
CA LYS A 316 19.09 -2.72 17.39
C LYS A 316 18.24 -2.89 18.65
N VAL A 317 18.83 -3.46 19.68
CA VAL A 317 18.19 -3.72 20.98
C VAL A 317 19.20 -3.44 22.08
N GLY A 318 19.00 -2.38 22.86
CA GLY A 318 20.03 -1.88 23.78
C GLY A 318 21.36 -1.61 23.04
N ASN A 319 22.42 -2.24 23.53
CA ASN A 319 23.76 -2.20 22.90
C ASN A 319 24.00 -3.32 21.86
N THR A 320 23.01 -4.17 21.59
CA THR A 320 23.14 -5.30 20.65
C THR A 320 22.61 -4.93 19.27
N LEU A 321 23.37 -5.28 18.22
CA LEU A 321 22.96 -5.15 16.82
C LEU A 321 22.85 -6.54 16.17
N ILE A 322 21.63 -6.96 15.87
CA ILE A 322 21.35 -8.19 15.14
C ILE A 322 21.24 -7.86 13.65
N ILE A 323 22.08 -8.50 12.83
CA ILE A 323 22.04 -8.37 11.38
C ILE A 323 21.76 -9.74 10.78
N VAL A 324 20.70 -9.83 9.98
CA VAL A 324 20.36 -11.01 9.17
C VAL A 324 20.69 -10.68 7.72
N GLU A 325 21.55 -11.44 7.06
CA GLU A 325 21.94 -11.23 5.65
C GLU A 325 21.30 -12.28 4.72
N GLY A 326 20.76 -11.84 3.58
CA GLY A 326 19.88 -12.64 2.74
C GLY A 326 20.59 -13.42 1.62
N ARG A 327 20.79 -14.73 1.83
CA ARG A 327 20.70 -15.78 0.80
C ARG A 327 20.12 -17.01 1.48
N TYR A 328 19.01 -17.58 0.99
CA TYR A 328 18.21 -18.68 1.61
C TYR A 328 19.01 -19.97 1.99
N ARG A 329 20.34 -20.03 1.75
CA ARG A 329 21.27 -21.08 2.19
C ARG A 329 22.53 -20.57 2.94
N ASP A 330 22.73 -19.25 3.03
CA ASP A 330 23.84 -18.58 3.74
C ASP A 330 23.31 -17.57 4.79
N VAL A 331 22.10 -17.78 5.34
CA VAL A 331 21.45 -16.76 6.19
C VAL A 331 22.09 -16.71 7.58
N VAL A 332 22.77 -15.58 7.84
CA VAL A 332 23.44 -15.11 9.07
C VAL A 332 24.81 -15.71 9.39
N LYS A 333 25.88 -15.01 8.97
CA LYS A 333 27.26 -15.26 9.43
C LYS A 333 27.81 -14.20 10.40
N TYR A 334 26.98 -13.25 10.84
CA TYR A 334 27.50 -12.15 11.66
C TYR A 334 26.44 -11.52 12.55
N ILE A 335 26.63 -11.64 13.87
CA ILE A 335 25.86 -10.95 14.90
C ILE A 335 26.89 -10.18 15.72
N ARG A 336 26.77 -8.85 15.78
CA ARG A 336 27.66 -8.02 16.58
C ARG A 336 26.92 -7.58 17.82
N CYS A 337 27.17 -8.27 18.91
CA CYS A 337 26.75 -7.86 20.24
C CYS A 337 27.88 -7.02 20.85
N GLU A 338 27.60 -5.78 21.25
CA GLU A 338 28.53 -5.03 22.12
C GLU A 338 28.27 -5.48 23.58
N GLY A 339 28.59 -6.74 23.90
CA GLY A 339 28.37 -7.38 25.21
C GLY A 339 28.37 -8.93 25.21
N GLU A 340 28.17 -9.56 26.37
CA GLU A 340 27.96 -11.02 26.53
C GLU A 340 26.55 -11.41 26.06
N CYS A 341 26.37 -11.62 24.77
CA CYS A 341 25.09 -12.07 24.22
C CYS A 341 25.32 -13.28 23.32
N THR A 342 24.70 -14.40 23.66
CA THR A 342 24.73 -15.59 22.81
C THR A 342 23.50 -15.59 21.92
N VAL A 343 23.73 -15.62 20.60
CA VAL A 343 22.65 -15.72 19.62
C VAL A 343 22.73 -17.02 18.84
N LEU A 344 21.62 -17.74 18.87
CA LEU A 344 21.49 -19.05 18.23
C LEU A 344 20.57 -18.96 17.03
N TYR A 345 20.97 -19.64 15.97
CA TYR A 345 20.28 -19.64 14.68
C TYR A 345 19.66 -21.01 14.43
N VAL A 346 18.38 -21.02 14.03
CA VAL A 346 17.66 -22.24 13.66
C VAL A 346 17.11 -22.09 12.24
N ASP A 347 17.72 -22.84 11.31
CA ASP A 347 17.33 -22.94 9.90
C ASP A 347 16.10 -23.82 9.66
N SER A 348 15.82 -24.74 10.57
CA SER A 348 14.67 -25.62 10.50
C SER A 348 14.21 -26.05 11.89
N LEU A 349 12.89 -25.98 12.13
CA LEU A 349 12.28 -26.52 13.34
C LEU A 349 12.54 -28.02 13.53
N LYS A 350 12.87 -28.76 12.46
CA LYS A 350 13.24 -30.18 12.54
C LYS A 350 14.48 -30.43 13.42
N ASN A 351 15.36 -29.43 13.54
CA ASN A 351 16.61 -29.52 14.29
C ASN A 351 16.50 -28.99 15.73
N ILE A 352 15.33 -28.50 16.15
CA ILE A 352 15.20 -27.70 17.38
C ILE A 352 15.60 -28.45 18.67
N LYS A 353 15.41 -29.77 18.71
CA LYS A 353 15.83 -30.62 19.84
C LYS A 353 17.35 -30.72 19.99
N ALA A 354 18.11 -30.60 18.89
CA ALA A 354 19.57 -30.53 18.96
C ALA A 354 20.01 -29.19 19.57
N TYR A 355 19.31 -28.10 19.20
CA TYR A 355 19.54 -26.78 19.77
C TYR A 355 19.11 -26.67 21.24
N GLU A 356 18.08 -27.38 21.68
CA GLU A 356 17.64 -27.35 23.09
C GLU A 356 18.76 -27.76 24.07
N ARG A 357 19.51 -28.82 23.75
CA ARG A 357 20.66 -29.27 24.56
C ARG A 357 21.75 -28.19 24.62
N TYR A 358 22.01 -27.54 23.49
CA TYR A 358 23.00 -26.47 23.39
C TYR A 358 22.56 -25.18 24.10
N ILE A 359 21.28 -24.82 24.02
CA ILE A 359 20.71 -23.69 24.79
C ILE A 359 20.84 -23.95 26.29
N ARG A 360 20.51 -25.17 26.75
CA ARG A 360 20.64 -25.55 28.16
C ARG A 360 22.09 -25.52 28.65
N SER A 361 23.07 -25.92 27.82
CA SER A 361 24.49 -25.86 28.18
C SER A 361 25.01 -24.42 28.27
N LEU A 362 24.55 -23.54 27.38
CA LEU A 362 24.88 -22.10 27.39
C LEU A 362 24.30 -21.39 28.63
N LEU A 363 23.04 -21.67 28.99
CA LEU A 363 22.38 -21.06 30.14
C LEU A 363 22.91 -21.55 31.49
N THR A 364 23.53 -22.73 31.53
CA THR A 364 24.10 -23.33 32.76
C THR A 364 25.60 -23.06 32.93
N GLY A 365 26.23 -22.32 32.01
CA GLY A 365 27.65 -21.95 32.08
C GLY A 365 28.63 -23.10 31.84
N ASN A 366 28.17 -24.21 31.26
CA ASN A 366 28.99 -25.41 31.06
C ASN A 366 28.96 -25.82 29.58
N PRO A 367 29.89 -25.33 28.75
CA PRO A 367 29.94 -25.71 27.34
C PRO A 367 30.47 -27.15 27.26
N GLN A 368 29.58 -28.13 27.09
CA GLN A 368 29.99 -29.45 26.64
C GLN A 368 29.94 -29.53 25.10
N PRO A 369 30.94 -30.19 24.49
CA PRO A 369 31.26 -30.11 23.07
C PRO A 369 30.22 -30.71 22.12
#